data_AF-A0ABD6DKR3-F1
#
_entry.id   AF-A0ABD6DKR3-F1
#
_cell.length_a   1.000
_cell.length_b   1.000
_cell.length_c   1.000
_cell.angle_alpha   90.00
_cell.angle_beta   90.00
_cell.angle_gamma   90.00
#
_symmetry.space_group_name_H-M   'P 1'
#
loop_
_entity.id
_entity.type
_entity.pdbx_description
1 polymer ?
#
loop_
_entity_poly.entity_id
_entity_poly.type
_entity_poly.pdbx_seq_one_letter_code
_entity_poly.pdbx_strand_id
1 'polypeptide(L)'
;MTDYPPEREGYEQFERRQLAKDRDCIRTLQLAESDARYVVDSLIDAGIVEPLPQTKRFVHRPTDRTFRSSICLAYFHRGWLTGLDD
;
A
#
# COMPACT_ATOMS: atom_id res chain seq x y z
N MET A 1 -4.69 -8.87 -52.77
CA MET A 1 -4.82 -7.41 -52.63
C MET A 1 -6.29 -7.11 -52.52
N THR A 2 -6.82 -7.17 -51.30
CA THR A 2 -8.20 -6.77 -51.00
C THR A 2 -8.09 -5.50 -50.18
N ASP A 3 -8.67 -4.46 -50.76
CA ASP A 3 -9.00 -3.15 -50.24
C ASP A 3 -9.68 -3.26 -48.85
N TYR A 4 -9.04 -2.72 -47.81
CA TYR A 4 -9.65 -2.56 -46.48
C TYR A 4 -9.65 -1.06 -46.15
N PRO A 5 -10.81 -0.43 -45.88
CA PRO A 5 -10.91 1.00 -45.62
C PRO A 5 -10.32 1.42 -44.26
N PRO A 6 -9.88 2.68 -44.12
CA PRO A 6 -9.07 3.14 -43.00
C PRO A 6 -9.92 3.71 -41.86
N GLU A 7 -10.49 2.88 -40.98
CA GLU A 7 -11.17 3.40 -39.78
C GLU A 7 -10.79 2.58 -38.55
N ARG A 8 -9.56 2.80 -38.11
CA ARG A 8 -8.95 2.16 -36.95
C ARG A 8 -8.20 3.17 -36.09
N GLU A 9 -8.63 4.43 -36.10
CA GLU A 9 -8.13 5.50 -35.20
C GLU A 9 -8.93 5.59 -33.88
N GLY A 10 -9.67 4.52 -33.54
CA GLY A 10 -10.60 4.50 -32.41
C GLY A 10 -10.14 3.71 -31.19
N TYR A 11 -8.89 3.23 -31.13
CA TYR A 11 -8.44 2.38 -30.02
C TYR A 11 -7.03 2.67 -29.50
N GLU A 12 -6.32 3.65 -30.03
CA GLU A 12 -5.02 4.08 -29.46
C GLU A 12 -5.12 5.31 -28.54
N GLN A 13 -6.27 5.98 -28.47
CA GLN A 13 -6.41 7.22 -27.69
C GLN A 13 -7.06 7.05 -26.29
N PHE A 14 -7.45 5.84 -25.89
CA PHE A 14 -7.96 5.61 -24.53
C PHE A 14 -6.86 5.26 -23.52
N GLU A 15 -5.73 4.69 -23.95
CA GLU A 15 -4.72 4.15 -23.03
C GLU A 15 -3.82 5.20 -22.36
N ARG A 16 -3.82 6.46 -22.79
CA ARG A 16 -2.93 7.50 -22.22
C ARG A 16 -3.57 8.48 -21.26
N ARG A 17 -4.87 8.33 -20.95
CA ARG A 17 -5.58 9.25 -20.03
C ARG A 17 -6.16 8.60 -18.77
N GLN A 18 -5.77 7.37 -18.45
CA GLN A 18 -6.12 6.72 -17.17
C GLN A 18 -4.90 6.43 -16.27
N LEU A 19 -3.67 6.53 -16.79
CA LEU A 19 -2.44 6.32 -15.99
C LEU A 19 -2.09 7.47 -15.03
N ALA A 20 -2.84 8.58 -15.04
CA ALA A 20 -2.65 9.68 -14.11
C ALA A 20 -3.50 9.58 -12.84
N LYS A 21 -4.51 8.68 -12.80
CA LYS A 21 -5.31 8.42 -11.60
C LYS A 21 -4.98 7.08 -10.94
N ASP A 22 -4.50 6.09 -11.71
CA ASP A 22 -4.10 4.80 -11.14
C ASP A 22 -2.71 4.83 -10.46
N ARG A 23 -1.91 5.87 -10.72
CA ARG A 23 -0.61 6.05 -10.04
C ARG A 23 -0.70 6.58 -8.61
N ASP A 24 -1.86 7.09 -8.21
CA ASP A 24 -2.13 7.44 -6.81
C ASP A 24 -2.59 6.19 -6.03
N CYS A 25 -3.33 5.30 -6.68
CA CYS A 25 -3.77 4.02 -6.11
C CYS A 25 -2.63 3.01 -5.98
N ILE A 26 -1.73 2.88 -6.96
CA ILE A 26 -0.61 1.92 -6.91
C ILE A 26 0.55 2.40 -6.02
N ARG A 27 0.52 3.63 -5.49
CA ARG A 27 1.42 4.02 -4.39
C ARG A 27 0.96 3.52 -3.03
N THR A 28 -0.21 2.88 -2.95
CA THR A 28 -0.71 2.27 -1.70
C THR A 28 -0.22 0.83 -1.49
N LEU A 29 0.25 0.16 -2.54
CA LEU A 29 0.56 -1.28 -2.51
C LEU A 29 2.06 -1.62 -2.46
N GLN A 30 2.95 -0.64 -2.56
CA GLN A 30 4.39 -0.85 -2.38
C GLN A 30 4.93 0.10 -1.34
N LEU A 31 4.71 -0.22 -0.07
CA LEU A 31 5.53 0.32 1.00
C LEU A 31 6.94 -0.27 0.80
N ALA A 32 7.89 0.53 0.31
CA ALA A 32 9.29 0.12 0.26
C ALA A 32 9.77 -0.18 1.69
N GLU A 33 10.76 -1.06 1.86
CA GLU A 33 11.29 -1.41 3.19
C GLU A 33 11.70 -0.19 4.02
N SER A 34 12.27 0.82 3.35
CA SER A 34 12.64 2.11 3.94
C SER A 34 11.42 2.86 4.48
N ASP A 35 10.32 2.88 3.72
CA ASP A 35 9.06 3.53 4.12
C ASP A 35 8.39 2.75 5.26
N ALA A 36 8.50 1.43 5.27
CA ALA A 36 7.97 0.58 6.33
C ALA A 36 8.62 0.88 7.68
N ARG A 37 9.92 1.16 7.69
CA ARG A 37 10.62 1.55 8.92
C ARG A 37 10.09 2.87 9.46
N TYR A 38 9.95 3.88 8.61
CA TYR A 38 9.45 5.20 8.99
C TYR A 38 8.01 5.14 9.50
N VAL A 39 7.15 4.35 8.84
CA VAL A 39 5.78 4.12 9.29
C VAL A 39 5.75 3.44 10.65
N VAL A 40 6.51 2.36 10.85
CA VAL A 40 6.55 1.69 12.16
C VAL A 40 7.07 2.59 13.26
N ASP A 41 8.08 3.42 12.98
CA ASP A 41 8.59 4.40 13.94
C ASP A 41 7.53 5.42 14.35
N SER A 42 6.80 5.97 13.37
CA SER A 42 5.66 6.87 13.62
C SER A 42 4.55 6.19 14.43
N LEU A 43 4.29 4.90 14.20
CA LEU A 43 3.30 4.13 14.96
C LEU A 43 3.76 3.83 16.39
N ILE A 44 5.06 3.71 16.62
CA ILE A 44 5.64 3.56 17.96
C ILE A 44 5.49 4.88 18.72
N ASP A 45 5.84 6.01 18.10
CA ASP A 45 5.68 7.35 18.68
C ASP A 45 4.22 7.63 19.05
N ALA A 46 3.28 7.24 18.18
CA ALA A 46 1.84 7.33 18.43
C ALA A 46 1.31 6.35 19.50
N GLY A 47 2.15 5.44 20.02
CA GLY A 47 1.74 4.40 20.99
C GLY A 47 0.83 3.30 20.41
N ILE A 48 0.64 3.27 19.09
CA ILE A 48 -0.15 2.26 18.37
C ILE A 48 0.64 0.95 18.26
N VAL A 49 1.97 1.04 18.23
CA VAL A 49 2.86 -0.11 18.20
C VAL A 49 3.75 -0.11 19.43
N GLU A 50 3.80 -1.24 20.14
CA GLU A 50 4.79 -1.47 21.20
C GLU A 50 5.92 -2.38 20.69
N PRO A 51 7.17 -1.89 20.66
CA PRO A 51 8.31 -2.75 20.33
C PRO A 51 8.66 -3.66 21.52
N LEU A 52 8.85 -4.95 21.25
CA LEU A 52 9.35 -5.95 22.19
C LEU A 52 10.81 -6.29 21.85
N PRO A 53 11.80 -5.55 22.38
CA PRO A 53 13.21 -5.73 22.03
C PRO A 53 13.74 -7.12 22.39
N GLN A 54 13.25 -7.70 23.49
CA GLN A 54 13.65 -9.04 23.95
C GLN A 54 13.38 -10.14 22.92
N THR A 55 12.31 -9.99 22.13
CA THR A 55 11.89 -11.00 21.14
C THR A 55 12.01 -10.53 19.69
N LYS A 56 12.50 -9.29 19.48
CA LYS A 56 12.53 -8.60 18.18
C LYS A 56 11.17 -8.64 17.48
N ARG A 57 10.11 -8.33 18.24
CA ARG A 57 8.72 -8.29 17.76
C ARG A 57 8.11 -6.91 17.97
N PHE A 58 7.00 -6.66 17.29
CA PHE A 58 6.16 -5.47 17.42
C PHE A 58 4.75 -5.92 17.79
N VAL A 59 4.12 -5.29 18.77
CA VAL A 59 2.73 -5.53 19.14
C VAL A 59 1.89 -4.40 18.56
N HIS A 60 0.91 -4.74 17.73
CA HIS A 60 -0.10 -3.80 17.28
C HIS A 60 -1.16 -3.67 18.37
N ARG A 61 -1.08 -2.61 19.17
CA ARG A 61 -1.91 -2.39 20.38
C ARG A 61 -3.42 -2.47 20.14
N PRO A 62 -3.98 -1.89 19.06
CA PRO A 62 -5.42 -1.96 18.84
C PRO A 62 -5.98 -3.38 18.64
N THR A 63 -5.14 -4.33 18.23
CA THR A 63 -5.59 -5.70 17.91
C THR A 63 -4.82 -6.78 18.67
N ASP A 64 -3.90 -6.39 19.54
CA ASP A 64 -2.96 -7.25 20.28
C ASP A 64 -2.14 -8.24 19.41
N ARG A 65 -2.09 -8.02 18.10
CA ARG A 65 -1.35 -8.92 17.18
C ARG A 65 0.14 -8.61 17.19
N THR A 66 0.97 -9.66 17.18
CA THR A 66 2.43 -9.52 17.14
C THR A 66 3.02 -9.76 15.75
N PHE A 67 4.02 -8.98 15.36
CA PHE A 67 4.70 -9.06 14.08
C PHE A 67 6.22 -9.10 14.28
N ARG A 68 6.92 -9.84 13.41
CA ARG A 68 8.40 -9.84 13.34
C ARG A 68 8.96 -8.94 12.25
N SER A 69 8.11 -8.51 11.32
CA SER A 69 8.48 -7.67 10.18
C SER A 69 7.73 -6.35 10.26
N SER A 70 8.49 -5.26 10.16
CA SER A 70 7.95 -3.90 10.08
C SER A 70 7.08 -3.72 8.83
N ILE A 71 7.43 -4.38 7.72
CA ILE A 71 6.61 -4.38 6.49
C ILE A 71 5.22 -4.98 6.75
N CYS A 72 5.19 -6.19 7.33
CA CYS A 72 3.92 -6.87 7.61
C CYS A 72 3.06 -6.08 8.59
N LEU A 73 3.67 -5.49 9.62
CA LEU A 73 2.97 -4.62 10.56
C LEU A 73 2.37 -3.39 9.88
N ALA A 74 3.14 -2.71 9.03
CA ALA A 74 2.67 -1.51 8.35
C ALA A 74 1.53 -1.79 7.36
N TYR A 75 1.61 -2.88 6.58
CA TYR A 75 0.49 -3.31 5.73
C TYR A 75 -0.74 -3.68 6.55
N PHE A 76 -0.56 -4.44 7.63
CA PHE A 76 -1.67 -4.82 8.51
C PHE A 76 -2.37 -3.59 9.09
N HIS A 77 -1.60 -2.64 9.61
CA HIS A 77 -2.15 -1.41 10.19
C HIS A 77 -2.94 -0.59 9.15
N ARG A 78 -2.40 -0.45 7.92
CA ARG A 78 -3.14 0.23 6.84
C ARG A 78 -4.46 -0.46 6.49
N GLY A 79 -4.43 -1.78 6.33
CA GLY A 79 -5.65 -2.55 6.05
C GLY A 79 -6.68 -2.47 7.19
N TRP A 80 -6.21 -2.41 8.44
CA TRP A 80 -7.06 -2.22 9.60
C TRP A 80 -7.74 -0.85 9.60
N LEU A 81 -7.02 0.23 9.27
CA LEU A 81 -7.61 1.58 9.15
C LEU A 81 -8.71 1.63 8.09
N THR A 82 -8.51 0.99 6.93
CA THR A 82 -9.54 0.93 5.88
C THR A 82 -10.81 0.21 6.34
N GLY A 83 -10.71 -0.77 7.22
CA GLY A 83 -11.87 -1.47 7.79
C GLY A 83 -12.59 -0.72 8.91
N LEU A 84 -12.06 0.40 9.39
CA LEU A 84 -12.70 1.25 10.40
C LEU A 84 -13.50 2.41 9.78
N ASP A 85 -13.29 2.69 8.49
CA ASP A 85 -13.92 3.80 7.76
C ASP A 85 -15.27 3.42 7.10
N ASP A 86 -15.76 2.20 7.35
CA ASP A 86 -17.05 1.65 6.87
C ASP A 86 -18.19 1.84 7.89
#